data_AF-A0A7G2FC26-F1
#
_entry.id   AF-A0A7G2FC26-F1
#
_cell.length_a   1.000
_cell.length_b   1.000
_cell.length_c   1.000
_cell.angle_alpha   90.00
_cell.angle_beta   90.00
_cell.angle_gamma   90.00
#
_symmetry.space_group_name_H-M   'P 1'
#
loop_
_entity.id
_entity.type
_entity.pdbx_description
1 polymer ?
#
loop_
_entity_poly.entity_id
_entity_poly.type
_entity_poly.pdbx_seq_one_letter_code
_entity_poly.pdbx_strand_id
1 'polypeptide(L)'
;MEKVIEASRVSCLNAKYGCKESTSYGNRFSHEQVCVFTPCSCPILDCHYTGYYKDLNNHVRAEHKDDLISFVWNTRLTISLDLNKKTTILQEENDGHVIVVQVFKALHAAYVSVSCIAPLTPGVGRLSCRLAKITVDSLLKQGFMVKNIQKVTNEHPEDGFMLIPSYLFSGNDNLNLQIWIGHGRIFVHS
;
A
#
# COMPACT_ATOMS: atom_id res chain seq x y z
N MET A 1 23.94 -24.87 30.10
CA MET A 1 22.68 -24.08 30.16
C MET A 1 22.20 -23.60 28.78
N GLU A 2 23.01 -23.71 27.72
CA GLU A 2 22.61 -23.27 26.36
C GLU A 2 21.53 -24.15 25.70
N LYS A 3 21.52 -25.47 25.95
CA LYS A 3 20.53 -26.41 25.35
C LYS A 3 19.08 -26.28 25.89
N VAL A 4 18.87 -25.62 27.04
CA VAL A 4 17.54 -25.56 27.68
C VAL A 4 16.70 -24.39 27.13
N ILE A 5 17.36 -23.35 26.62
CA ILE A 5 16.71 -22.16 26.04
C ILE A 5 16.23 -22.43 24.60
N GLU A 6 16.84 -23.42 23.93
CA GLU A 6 16.48 -23.83 22.58
C GLU A 6 15.17 -24.64 22.51
N ALA A 7 14.79 -25.28 23.62
CA ALA A 7 13.57 -26.11 23.74
C ALA A 7 12.34 -25.34 24.24
N SER A 8 12.50 -24.13 24.79
CA SER A 8 11.37 -23.33 25.25
C SER A 8 10.67 -22.66 24.05
N ARG A 9 9.41 -23.02 23.85
CA ARG A 9 8.55 -22.36 22.85
C ARG A 9 7.99 -21.08 23.47
N VAL A 10 8.03 -20.00 22.72
CA VAL A 10 7.49 -18.70 23.08
C VAL A 10 6.37 -18.34 22.11
N SER A 11 5.28 -17.79 22.63
CA SER A 11 4.17 -17.30 21.82
C SER A 11 4.60 -16.08 21.00
N CYS A 12 4.02 -15.94 19.80
CA CYS A 12 4.20 -14.76 18.97
C CYS A 12 3.70 -13.47 19.68
N LEU A 13 4.41 -12.35 19.54
CA LEU A 13 3.96 -11.04 20.08
C LEU A 13 2.62 -10.58 19.51
N ASN A 14 2.29 -11.04 18.30
CA ASN A 14 1.02 -10.73 17.64
C ASN A 14 -0.12 -11.65 18.09
N ALA A 15 0.06 -12.44 19.16
CA ALA A 15 -1.00 -13.26 19.74
C ALA A 15 -2.23 -12.43 20.18
N LYS A 16 -2.01 -11.19 20.66
CA LYS A 16 -3.08 -10.24 20.97
C LYS A 16 -3.95 -9.86 19.76
N TYR A 17 -3.46 -10.05 18.54
CA TYR A 17 -4.18 -9.82 17.29
C TYR A 17 -4.69 -11.13 16.66
N GLY A 18 -4.47 -12.28 17.30
CA GLY A 18 -5.00 -13.57 16.85
C GLY A 18 -3.95 -14.58 16.37
N CYS A 19 -2.65 -14.28 16.42
CA CYS A 19 -1.62 -15.26 16.09
C CYS A 19 -1.59 -16.39 17.13
N LYS A 20 -1.74 -17.64 16.68
CA LYS A 20 -1.67 -18.84 17.54
C LYS A 20 -0.32 -19.57 17.47
N GLU A 21 0.59 -19.07 16.66
CA GLU A 21 1.91 -19.68 16.47
C GLU A 21 2.80 -19.51 17.71
N SER A 22 3.58 -20.56 17.98
CA SER A 22 4.59 -20.59 19.04
C SER A 22 5.88 -21.17 18.48
N THR A 23 6.95 -20.37 18.50
CA THR A 23 8.25 -20.71 17.91
C THR A 23 9.29 -20.93 19.00
N SER A 24 10.42 -21.55 18.68
CA SER A 24 11.59 -21.46 19.56
C SER A 24 12.03 -20.00 19.70
N TYR A 25 12.74 -19.67 20.78
CA TYR A 25 13.23 -18.31 21.02
C TYR A 25 14.05 -17.76 19.83
N GLY A 26 14.95 -18.58 19.26
CA GLY A 26 15.80 -18.18 18.12
C GLY A 26 15.04 -17.93 16.81
N ASN A 27 13.89 -18.57 16.60
CA ASN A 27 13.08 -18.43 15.37
C ASN A 27 11.93 -17.43 15.51
N ARG A 28 11.78 -16.79 16.67
CA ARG A 28 10.69 -15.85 16.92
C ARG A 28 10.75 -14.62 16.01
N PHE A 29 11.94 -14.05 15.87
CA PHE A 29 12.14 -12.84 15.06
C PHE A 29 11.81 -13.09 13.58
N SER A 30 12.25 -14.22 13.02
CA SER A 30 11.97 -14.57 11.62
C SER A 30 10.47 -14.76 11.37
N HIS A 31 9.73 -15.37 12.31
CA HIS A 31 8.27 -15.45 12.24
C HIS A 31 7.61 -14.05 12.32
N GLU A 32 8.01 -13.22 13.28
CA GLU A 32 7.40 -11.92 13.53
C GLU A 32 7.51 -10.97 12.33
N GLN A 33 8.60 -11.04 11.56
CA GLN A 33 8.78 -10.26 10.34
C GLN A 33 7.74 -10.55 9.25
N VAL A 34 7.26 -11.80 9.17
CA VAL A 34 6.32 -12.25 8.13
C VAL A 34 4.97 -12.68 8.69
N CYS A 35 4.71 -12.40 9.96
CA CYS A 35 3.47 -12.78 10.62
C CYS A 35 2.28 -12.02 10.01
N VAL A 36 1.24 -12.75 9.59
CA VAL A 36 0.03 -12.15 8.99
C VAL A 36 -0.76 -11.29 9.99
N PHE A 37 -0.53 -11.51 11.28
CA PHE A 37 -1.13 -10.75 12.37
C PHE A 37 -0.27 -9.55 12.79
N THR A 38 0.84 -9.27 12.11
CA THR A 38 1.59 -8.03 12.36
C THR A 38 0.69 -6.83 12.07
N PRO A 39 0.54 -5.91 13.02
CA PRO A 39 -0.42 -4.82 12.89
C PRO A 39 0.03 -3.82 11.83
N CYS A 40 -0.96 -3.18 11.21
CA CYS A 40 -0.78 -2.05 10.31
C CYS A 40 -1.39 -0.80 10.94
N SER A 41 -0.88 0.38 10.58
CA SER A 41 -1.38 1.68 11.02
C SER A 41 -2.29 2.32 9.97
N CYS A 42 -3.35 2.98 10.40
CA CYS A 42 -4.27 3.67 9.51
C CYS A 42 -3.52 4.73 8.69
N PRO A 43 -3.72 4.80 7.35
CA PRO A 43 -2.98 5.74 6.51
C PRO A 43 -3.59 7.15 6.49
N ILE A 44 -4.74 7.36 7.13
CA ILE A 44 -5.41 8.65 7.22
C ILE A 44 -4.68 9.57 8.19
N LEU A 45 -4.52 10.84 7.80
CA LEU A 45 -3.87 11.86 8.61
C LEU A 45 -4.60 12.03 9.95
N ASP A 46 -3.85 12.22 11.04
CA ASP A 46 -4.38 12.38 12.40
C ASP A 46 -5.21 11.19 12.94
N CYS A 47 -5.18 10.03 12.26
CA CYS A 47 -5.71 8.79 12.79
C CYS A 47 -4.60 7.92 13.40
N HIS A 48 -4.79 7.50 14.65
CA HIS A 48 -3.82 6.67 15.38
C HIS A 48 -4.22 5.20 15.51
N TYR A 49 -5.25 4.75 14.79
CA TYR A 49 -5.66 3.35 14.81
C TYR A 49 -4.53 2.45 14.29
N THR A 50 -4.29 1.35 15.01
CA THR A 50 -3.32 0.30 14.62
C THR A 50 -3.88 -1.05 15.01
N GLY A 51 -3.87 -2.01 14.09
CA GLY A 51 -4.50 -3.32 14.32
C GLY A 51 -4.22 -4.33 13.22
N TYR A 52 -4.83 -5.50 13.33
CA TYR A 52 -4.80 -6.52 12.27
C TYR A 52 -5.34 -5.92 10.96
N TYR A 53 -4.68 -6.19 9.83
CA TYR A 53 -4.94 -5.44 8.60
C TYR A 53 -6.39 -5.53 8.09
N LYS A 54 -7.10 -6.64 8.32
CA LYS A 54 -8.53 -6.71 7.95
C LYS A 54 -9.41 -5.85 8.86
N ASP A 55 -9.09 -5.79 10.15
CA ASP A 55 -9.78 -4.92 11.10
C ASP A 55 -9.50 -3.45 10.78
N LEU A 56 -8.26 -3.14 10.37
CA LEU A 56 -7.89 -1.83 9.86
C LEU A 56 -8.66 -1.47 8.58
N ASN A 57 -8.79 -2.39 7.62
CA ASN A 57 -9.57 -2.14 6.40
C ASN A 57 -11.03 -1.77 6.75
N ASN A 58 -11.63 -2.51 7.69
CA ASN A 58 -12.97 -2.21 8.18
C ASN A 58 -13.03 -0.84 8.89
N HIS A 59 -12.06 -0.54 9.75
CA HIS A 59 -11.95 0.76 10.42
C HIS A 59 -11.86 1.91 9.41
N VAL A 60 -11.02 1.79 8.38
CA VAL A 60 -10.89 2.81 7.32
C VAL A 60 -12.23 3.05 6.64
N ARG A 61 -12.95 1.97 6.30
CA ARG A 61 -14.27 2.06 5.66
C ARG A 61 -15.32 2.72 6.55
N ALA A 62 -15.31 2.41 7.84
CA ALA A 62 -16.33 2.85 8.78
C ALA A 62 -16.12 4.30 9.22
N GLU A 63 -14.87 4.67 9.53
CA GLU A 63 -14.56 5.94 10.20
C GLU A 63 -14.10 7.04 9.23
N HIS A 64 -13.63 6.68 8.03
CA HIS A 64 -13.00 7.62 7.09
C HIS A 64 -13.63 7.63 5.70
N LYS A 65 -14.88 7.18 5.56
CA LYS A 65 -15.54 6.99 4.25
C LYS A 65 -15.45 8.20 3.31
N ASP A 66 -15.53 9.41 3.85
CA ASP A 66 -15.52 10.66 3.08
C ASP A 66 -14.12 11.04 2.56
N ASP A 67 -13.06 10.43 3.10
CA ASP A 67 -11.66 10.64 2.70
C ASP A 67 -11.15 9.58 1.70
N LEU A 68 -12.01 8.65 1.27
CA LEU A 68 -11.65 7.53 0.41
C LEU A 68 -12.18 7.70 -1.00
N ILE A 69 -11.39 7.24 -1.95
CA ILE A 69 -11.87 6.98 -3.31
C ILE A 69 -12.14 5.48 -3.44
N SER A 70 -13.38 5.11 -3.73
CA SER A 70 -13.74 3.70 -3.95
C SER A 70 -13.22 3.22 -5.30
N PHE A 71 -12.78 1.97 -5.37
CA PHE A 71 -12.39 1.34 -6.62
C PHE A 71 -12.79 -0.14 -6.65
N VAL A 72 -12.76 -0.72 -7.85
CA VAL A 72 -13.02 -2.14 -8.08
C VAL A 72 -11.82 -2.74 -8.80
N TRP A 73 -11.46 -3.97 -8.44
CA TRP A 73 -10.37 -4.69 -9.09
C TRP A 73 -10.53 -4.75 -10.61
N ASN A 74 -9.39 -4.75 -11.29
CA ASN A 74 -9.29 -4.87 -12.75
C ASN A 74 -10.15 -3.83 -13.51
N THR A 75 -10.50 -2.72 -12.88
CA THR A 75 -11.21 -1.60 -13.51
C THR A 75 -10.32 -0.37 -13.56
N ARG A 76 -10.39 0.38 -14.67
CA ARG A 76 -9.68 1.65 -14.79
C ARG A 76 -10.41 2.72 -13.99
N LEU A 77 -9.70 3.36 -13.08
CA LEU A 77 -10.18 4.50 -12.31
C LEU A 77 -9.38 5.73 -12.71
N THR A 78 -10.04 6.88 -12.84
CA THR A 78 -9.36 8.17 -13.01
C THR A 78 -9.30 8.87 -11.67
N ILE A 79 -8.10 9.21 -11.22
CA ILE A 79 -7.85 9.94 -9.98
C ILE A 79 -7.20 11.29 -10.28
N SER A 80 -7.50 12.29 -9.46
CA SER A 80 -6.85 13.60 -9.46
C SER A 80 -6.00 13.71 -8.20
N LEU A 81 -4.68 13.68 -8.33
CA LEU A 81 -3.75 13.83 -7.22
C LEU A 81 -3.42 15.31 -7.03
N ASP A 82 -3.70 15.86 -5.87
CA ASP A 82 -3.26 17.21 -5.51
C ASP A 82 -1.75 17.18 -5.19
N LEU A 83 -0.95 17.90 -5.96
CA LEU A 83 0.52 17.94 -5.82
C LEU A 83 0.97 18.56 -4.48
N ASN A 84 0.08 19.25 -3.77
CA ASN A 84 0.31 19.77 -2.43
C ASN A 84 -0.12 18.76 -1.34
N LYS A 85 -1.05 17.84 -1.65
CA LYS A 85 -1.43 16.73 -0.77
C LYS A 85 -0.62 15.48 -1.10
N LYS A 86 0.26 15.11 -0.17
CA LYS A 86 1.20 13.99 -0.38
C LYS A 86 0.54 12.62 -0.60
N THR A 87 -0.67 12.41 -0.12
CA THR A 87 -1.28 11.08 -0.03
C THR A 87 -2.76 11.11 -0.42
N THR A 88 -3.19 10.13 -1.22
CA THR A 88 -4.58 9.83 -1.57
C THR A 88 -4.87 8.37 -1.21
N ILE A 89 -6.01 8.11 -0.58
CA ILE A 89 -6.38 6.76 -0.14
C ILE A 89 -7.49 6.22 -1.03
N LEU A 90 -7.26 5.01 -1.55
CA LEU A 90 -8.21 4.24 -2.32
C LEU A 90 -8.64 3.04 -1.47
N GLN A 91 -9.91 2.66 -1.54
CA GLN A 91 -10.38 1.42 -0.90
C GLN A 91 -11.19 0.58 -1.87
N GLU A 92 -10.90 -0.73 -1.90
CA GLU A 92 -11.65 -1.65 -2.74
C GLU A 92 -13.04 -1.93 -2.14
N GLU A 93 -14.06 -1.93 -2.98
CA GLU A 93 -15.46 -1.98 -2.54
C GLU A 93 -15.85 -3.29 -1.85
N ASN A 94 -15.28 -4.43 -2.27
CA ASN A 94 -15.68 -5.75 -1.82
C ASN A 94 -14.82 -6.23 -0.64
N ASP A 95 -13.55 -6.53 -0.90
CA ASP A 95 -12.61 -7.12 0.07
C ASP A 95 -11.89 -6.07 0.94
N GLY A 96 -12.06 -4.78 0.61
CA GLY A 96 -11.69 -3.68 1.48
C GLY A 96 -10.21 -3.35 1.52
N HIS A 97 -9.39 -3.89 0.61
CA HIS A 97 -7.97 -3.55 0.57
C HIS A 97 -7.78 -2.03 0.47
N VAL A 98 -6.95 -1.51 1.38
CA VAL A 98 -6.61 -0.09 1.44
C VAL A 98 -5.33 0.13 0.67
N ILE A 99 -5.43 0.95 -0.37
CA ILE A 99 -4.34 1.31 -1.26
C ILE A 99 -3.99 2.78 -1.03
N VAL A 100 -2.70 3.06 -0.93
CA VAL A 100 -2.13 4.38 -0.71
C VAL A 100 -1.45 4.82 -1.99
N VAL A 101 -1.87 5.96 -2.54
CA VAL A 101 -1.20 6.62 -3.66
C VAL A 101 -0.49 7.84 -3.11
N GLN A 102 0.84 7.89 -3.23
CA GLN A 102 1.62 9.04 -2.80
C GLN A 102 2.21 9.78 -3.97
N VAL A 103 2.28 11.10 -3.85
CA VAL A 103 2.91 11.98 -4.83
C VAL A 103 4.05 12.77 -4.18
N PHE A 104 5.21 12.77 -4.83
CA PHE A 104 6.39 13.50 -4.41
C PHE A 104 6.77 14.48 -5.51
N LYS A 105 6.64 15.77 -5.24
CA LYS A 105 6.99 16.85 -6.16
C LYS A 105 8.51 17.05 -6.17
N ALA A 106 9.09 17.04 -7.37
CA ALA A 106 10.49 17.41 -7.62
C ALA A 106 10.54 18.57 -8.64
N LEU A 107 11.75 19.08 -8.90
CA LEU A 107 11.97 20.30 -9.69
C LEU A 107 11.31 20.26 -11.09
N HIS A 108 11.39 19.12 -11.78
CA HIS A 108 10.89 18.95 -13.15
C HIS A 108 10.04 17.69 -13.34
N ALA A 109 9.62 17.07 -12.24
CA ALA A 109 8.87 15.83 -12.28
C ALA A 109 8.06 15.61 -11.00
N ALA A 110 7.15 14.65 -11.06
CA ALA A 110 6.49 14.10 -9.89
C ALA A 110 6.70 12.58 -9.87
N TYR A 111 6.98 12.04 -8.70
CA TYR A 111 7.02 10.60 -8.46
C TYR A 111 5.67 10.19 -7.91
N VAL A 112 5.05 9.18 -8.50
CA VAL A 112 3.79 8.62 -8.02
C VAL A 112 4.03 7.17 -7.63
N SER A 113 3.88 6.84 -6.35
CA SER A 113 3.95 5.47 -5.84
C SER A 113 2.57 4.95 -5.47
N VAL A 114 2.42 3.63 -5.54
CA VAL A 114 1.20 2.93 -5.13
C VAL A 114 1.61 1.80 -4.20
N SER A 115 1.05 1.78 -2.99
CA SER A 115 1.33 0.79 -1.95
C SER A 115 0.05 0.23 -1.35
N CYS A 116 0.08 -0.99 -0.82
CA CYS A 116 -1.03 -1.65 -0.13
C CYS A 116 -0.76 -1.65 1.37
N ILE A 117 -1.76 -1.27 2.18
CA ILE A 117 -1.67 -1.43 3.64
C ILE A 117 -1.92 -2.91 3.98
N ALA A 118 -0.85 -3.61 4.31
CA ALA A 118 -0.87 -5.06 4.56
C ALA A 118 0.41 -5.51 5.28
N PRO A 119 0.38 -6.66 5.98
CA PRO A 119 1.59 -7.26 6.53
C PRO A 119 2.54 -7.70 5.40
N LEU A 120 3.83 -7.84 5.74
CA LEU A 120 4.87 -8.29 4.81
C LEU A 120 4.87 -9.83 4.60
N THR A 121 3.76 -10.49 4.93
CA THR A 121 3.59 -11.93 4.77
C THR A 121 3.58 -12.31 3.28
N PRO A 122 4.42 -13.26 2.84
CA PRO A 122 4.42 -13.73 1.47
C PRO A 122 3.02 -14.16 1.01
N GLY A 123 2.60 -13.65 -0.15
CA GLY A 123 1.31 -13.98 -0.77
C GLY A 123 0.13 -13.09 -0.34
N VAL A 124 0.23 -12.37 0.79
CA VAL A 124 -0.76 -11.35 1.17
C VAL A 124 -0.53 -10.08 0.36
N GLY A 125 -1.59 -9.42 -0.10
CA GLY A 125 -1.48 -8.14 -0.81
C GLY A 125 -0.66 -8.21 -2.10
N ARG A 126 -0.57 -9.39 -2.74
CA ARG A 126 0.19 -9.58 -3.98
C ARG A 126 -0.54 -8.94 -5.17
N LEU A 127 -0.42 -7.62 -5.26
CA LEU A 127 -1.13 -6.78 -6.22
C LEU A 127 -0.17 -6.24 -7.29
N SER A 128 -0.72 -5.93 -8.45
CA SER A 128 -0.04 -5.18 -9.51
C SER A 128 -0.83 -3.92 -9.82
N CYS A 129 -0.12 -2.89 -10.23
CA CYS A 129 -0.71 -1.61 -10.62
C CYS A 129 -0.16 -1.18 -11.97
N ARG A 130 -1.01 -0.56 -12.78
CA ARG A 130 -0.62 0.20 -13.95
C ARG A 130 -1.11 1.64 -13.80
N LEU A 131 -0.16 2.57 -13.85
CA LEU A 131 -0.43 4.00 -13.93
C LEU A 131 -0.33 4.45 -15.38
N ALA A 132 -1.22 5.34 -15.79
CA ALA A 132 -1.16 5.99 -17.08
C ALA A 132 -1.49 7.49 -16.96
N LYS A 133 -0.58 8.32 -17.49
CA LYS A 133 -0.83 9.72 -17.76
C LYS A 133 -1.17 9.87 -19.24
N ILE A 134 -2.40 10.27 -19.50
CA ILE A 134 -2.90 10.55 -20.85
C ILE A 134 -3.05 12.06 -20.99
N THR A 135 -2.54 12.59 -22.11
CA THR A 135 -2.81 13.94 -22.60
C THR A 135 -3.37 13.84 -24.02
N VAL A 136 -3.64 14.97 -24.66
CA VAL A 136 -4.13 14.99 -26.05
C VAL A 136 -3.12 14.33 -26.99
N ASP A 137 -1.82 14.59 -26.77
CA ASP A 137 -0.76 14.22 -27.73
C ASP A 137 0.20 13.16 -27.19
N SER A 138 0.05 12.73 -25.94
CA SER A 138 1.00 11.80 -25.31
C SER A 138 0.36 10.82 -24.33
N LEU A 139 0.96 9.64 -24.26
CA LEU A 139 0.62 8.58 -23.32
C LEU A 139 1.91 8.12 -22.63
N LEU A 140 1.99 8.34 -21.32
CA LEU A 140 3.00 7.75 -20.47
C LEU A 140 2.33 6.67 -19.61
N LYS A 141 2.82 5.44 -19.66
CA LYS A 141 2.27 4.32 -18.89
C LYS A 141 3.37 3.49 -18.25
N GLN A 142 3.13 3.00 -17.04
CA GLN A 142 4.05 2.12 -16.34
C GLN A 142 3.28 1.11 -15.49
N GLY A 143 3.65 -0.16 -15.61
CA GLY A 143 3.17 -1.25 -14.77
C GLY A 143 4.23 -1.67 -13.77
N PHE A 144 3.84 -1.97 -12.53
CA PHE A 144 4.73 -2.44 -11.48
C PHE A 144 3.96 -3.29 -10.44
N MET A 145 4.70 -4.01 -9.61
CA MET A 145 4.13 -4.68 -8.43
C MET A 145 3.89 -3.65 -7.32
N VAL A 146 2.75 -3.75 -6.66
CA VAL A 146 2.42 -2.92 -5.51
C VAL A 146 3.15 -3.46 -4.29
N LYS A 147 3.83 -2.58 -3.55
CA LYS A 147 4.48 -2.97 -2.29
C LYS A 147 3.48 -3.02 -1.15
N ASN A 148 3.63 -4.01 -0.28
CA ASN A 148 2.97 -3.96 1.02
C ASN A 148 3.76 -3.04 1.96
N ILE A 149 3.02 -2.21 2.68
CA ILE A 149 3.55 -1.38 3.75
C ILE A 149 2.65 -1.56 4.98
N GLN A 150 3.25 -1.53 6.16
CA GLN A 150 2.49 -1.59 7.42
C GLN A 150 2.10 -0.21 7.92
N LYS A 151 2.80 0.83 7.46
CA LYS A 151 2.58 2.23 7.81
C LYS A 151 3.07 3.11 6.67
N VAL A 152 2.35 4.20 6.39
CA VAL A 152 2.76 5.19 5.41
C VAL A 152 3.96 5.97 5.92
N THR A 153 4.99 6.11 5.09
CA THR A 153 6.15 6.98 5.32
C THR A 153 6.18 8.08 4.27
N ASN A 154 6.85 9.21 4.57
CA ASN A 154 7.03 10.31 3.62
C ASN A 154 8.39 10.22 2.89
N GLU A 155 8.97 9.02 2.86
CA GLU A 155 10.24 8.77 2.21
C GLU A 155 10.03 8.59 0.70
N HIS A 156 11.02 9.01 -0.10
CA HIS A 156 10.94 8.83 -1.54
C HIS A 156 10.98 7.34 -1.87
N PRO A 157 10.14 6.86 -2.80
CA PRO A 157 10.13 5.45 -3.19
C PRO A 157 11.41 5.11 -3.96
N GLU A 158 12.09 4.04 -3.56
CA GLU A 158 13.29 3.52 -4.27
C GLU A 158 12.92 2.72 -5.53
N ASP A 159 11.74 2.09 -5.54
CA ASP A 159 11.16 1.38 -6.69
C ASP A 159 9.63 1.36 -6.60
N GLY A 160 8.95 0.82 -7.61
CA GLY A 160 7.48 0.70 -7.61
C GLY A 160 6.76 2.05 -7.75
N PHE A 161 7.36 2.96 -8.52
CA PHE A 161 6.82 4.29 -8.79
C PHE A 161 6.86 4.62 -10.28
N MET A 162 6.05 5.60 -10.67
CA MET A 162 6.07 6.22 -11.99
C MET A 162 6.60 7.65 -11.89
N LEU A 163 7.62 7.97 -12.70
CA LEU A 163 8.12 9.33 -12.84
C LEU A 163 7.35 10.04 -13.96
N ILE A 164 6.74 11.18 -13.65
CA ILE A 164 5.96 11.95 -14.61
C ILE A 164 6.64 13.32 -14.79
N PRO A 165 7.18 13.61 -15.99
CA PRO A 165 7.75 14.93 -16.29
C PRO A 165 6.71 16.05 -16.16
N SER A 166 7.15 17.22 -15.70
CA SER A 166 6.25 18.35 -15.42
C SER A 166 5.55 18.95 -16.64
N TYR A 167 6.11 18.77 -17.86
CA TYR A 167 5.44 19.20 -19.09
C TYR A 167 4.16 18.39 -19.40
N LEU A 168 3.97 17.24 -18.75
CA LEU A 168 2.74 16.44 -18.84
C LEU A 168 1.67 16.86 -17.83
N PHE A 169 1.97 17.84 -16.96
CA PHE A 169 1.01 18.32 -15.97
C PHE A 169 -0.05 19.21 -16.65
N SER A 170 -1.27 19.19 -16.14
CA SER A 170 -2.41 19.90 -16.74
C SER A 170 -2.44 21.40 -16.39
N GLY A 171 -1.31 22.00 -16.02
CA GLY A 171 -1.16 23.43 -15.70
C GLY A 171 -1.77 23.89 -14.37
N ASN A 172 -2.46 23.02 -13.64
CA ASN A 172 -2.96 23.24 -12.29
C ASN A 172 -2.12 22.44 -11.27
N ASP A 173 -2.37 22.65 -9.98
CA ASP A 173 -1.74 21.88 -8.90
C ASP A 173 -2.25 20.43 -8.80
N ASN A 174 -3.00 19.94 -9.80
CA ASN A 174 -3.57 18.61 -9.82
C ASN A 174 -2.98 17.74 -10.95
N LEU A 175 -2.67 16.50 -10.62
CA LEU A 175 -2.17 15.50 -11.54
C LEU A 175 -3.23 14.42 -11.78
N ASN A 176 -3.89 14.51 -12.93
CA ASN A 176 -4.89 13.53 -13.37
C ASN A 176 -4.22 12.27 -13.95
N LEU A 177 -4.56 11.10 -13.40
CA LEU A 177 -3.99 9.81 -13.77
C LEU A 177 -5.08 8.74 -13.89
N GLN A 178 -4.87 7.80 -14.80
CA GLN A 178 -5.59 6.53 -14.77
C GLN A 178 -4.78 5.53 -13.96
N ILE A 179 -5.46 4.88 -13.02
CA ILE A 179 -4.94 3.78 -12.22
C ILE A 179 -5.71 2.50 -12.53
N TRP A 180 -5.00 1.39 -12.64
CA TRP A 180 -5.57 0.07 -12.84
C TRP A 180 -4.88 -0.93 -11.92
N ILE A 181 -5.61 -1.47 -10.95
CA ILE A 181 -5.06 -2.36 -9.92
C ILE A 181 -5.67 -3.74 -10.07
N GLY A 182 -4.84 -4.77 -9.98
CA GLY A 182 -5.25 -6.16 -10.10
C GLY A 182 -4.38 -7.10 -9.28
N HIS A 183 -4.67 -8.39 -9.36
CA HIS A 183 -3.97 -9.43 -8.59
C HIS A 183 -2.85 -10.08 -9.41
N GLY A 184 -1.67 -10.24 -8.80
CA GLY A 184 -0.71 -11.31 -9.11
C GLY A 184 -0.01 -11.34 -10.48
N ARG A 185 -0.25 -10.39 -11.41
CA ARG A 185 0.45 -10.31 -12.70
C ARG A 185 0.71 -8.87 -13.10
N ILE A 186 1.96 -8.50 -13.39
CA ILE A 186 2.28 -7.21 -14.02
C ILE A 186 1.72 -7.28 -15.45
N PHE A 187 0.76 -6.42 -15.79
CA PHE A 187 0.25 -6.29 -17.14
C PHE A 187 1.30 -5.57 -18.00
N VAL A 188 2.28 -6.32 -18.52
CA VAL A 188 3.36 -5.77 -19.36
C VAL A 188 2.83 -5.46 -20.78
N HIS A 189 1.82 -6.20 -21.25
CA HIS A 189 1.27 -6.04 -22.61
C HIS A 189 -0.24 -6.32 -22.66
N SER A 190 -1.05 -5.27 -22.59
CA SER A 190 -2.44 -5.20 -23.12
C SER A 190 -2.81 -3.73 -23.30
#